data_AF-A0A367KNV2-F1
#
_entry.id   AF-A0A367KNV2-F1
#
_cell.length_a   1.000
_cell.length_b   1.000
_cell.length_c   1.000
_cell.angle_alpha   90.00
_cell.angle_beta   90.00
_cell.angle_gamma   90.00
#
_symmetry.space_group_name_H-M   'P 1'
#
loop_
_entity.id
_entity.type
_entity.pdbx_description
1 polymer ?
#
loop_
_entity_poly.entity_id
_entity_poly.type
_entity_poly.pdbx_seq_one_letter_code
_entity_poly.pdbx_strand_id
1 'polypeptide(L)'
;MTKYRDEPILTSDIKLIHWLGLDHFKPEQALTSHFVSTKTLFFIRLLWTTYMTAVIWIDIIYTLLTGEFRHFLVYFTDLTSIGLYAYLMTTCIHHAKYLQSKRPDSFLNQAAVLNYLYVYLYHTIITYNILTPVVFWALLAKERLFEAHLPVIECWISISLHAVTMMMMVMEIMLSRMVIQIRMILLVFGTVLLYLGMVFIVFAM
;
A
#
# COMPACT_ATOMS: atom_id res chain seq x y z
N MET A 1 -27.94 -3.88 -12.12
CA MET A 1 -26.50 -3.70 -12.38
C MET A 1 -26.20 -2.22 -12.24
N THR A 2 -25.38 -1.81 -11.26
CA THR A 2 -25.06 -0.37 -11.05
C THR A 2 -24.16 0.09 -12.21
N LYS A 3 -24.58 1.13 -12.95
CA LYS A 3 -23.80 1.69 -14.06
C LYS A 3 -22.84 2.74 -13.52
N TYR A 4 -21.55 2.42 -13.50
CA TYR A 4 -20.48 3.35 -13.13
C TYR A 4 -20.13 4.26 -14.32
N ARG A 5 -19.68 5.48 -14.05
CA ARG A 5 -19.30 6.47 -15.08
C ARG A 5 -17.84 6.30 -15.49
N ASP A 6 -17.00 5.89 -14.56
CA ASP A 6 -15.57 5.64 -14.75
C ASP A 6 -14.85 6.82 -15.47
N GLU A 7 -15.17 8.04 -15.04
CA GLU A 7 -14.59 9.30 -15.53
C GLU A 7 -13.06 9.29 -15.30
N PRO A 8 -12.22 9.51 -16.33
CA PRO A 8 -10.77 9.59 -16.17
C PRO A 8 -10.34 10.95 -15.58
N ILE A 9 -9.15 10.99 -14.99
CA ILE A 9 -8.49 12.26 -14.65
C ILE A 9 -8.03 13.01 -15.91
N LEU A 10 -7.63 14.28 -15.76
CA LEU A 10 -7.07 15.06 -16.86
C LEU A 10 -5.79 14.41 -17.40
N THR A 11 -5.72 14.26 -18.72
CA THR A 11 -4.57 13.71 -19.45
C THR A 11 -3.35 14.62 -19.31
N SER A 12 -2.16 14.04 -19.25
CA SER A 12 -0.91 14.79 -19.15
C SER A 12 -0.26 15.00 -20.51
N ASP A 13 0.28 16.19 -20.75
CA ASP A 13 1.14 16.45 -21.93
C ASP A 13 2.55 15.84 -21.78
N ILE A 14 2.90 15.38 -20.57
CA ILE A 14 4.22 14.81 -20.28
C ILE A 14 4.27 13.37 -20.79
N LYS A 15 5.06 13.13 -21.84
CA LYS A 15 5.21 11.81 -22.50
C LYS A 15 5.53 10.66 -21.54
N LEU A 16 6.35 10.91 -20.51
CA LEU A 16 6.70 9.87 -19.52
C LEU A 16 5.49 9.47 -18.67
N ILE A 17 4.70 10.43 -18.21
CA ILE A 17 3.49 10.21 -17.40
C ILE A 17 2.48 9.39 -18.20
N HIS A 18 2.27 9.80 -19.46
CA HIS A 18 1.40 9.10 -20.39
C HIS A 18 1.90 7.68 -20.70
N TRP A 19 3.20 7.51 -20.94
CA TRP A 19 3.79 6.20 -21.22
C TRP A 19 3.65 5.23 -20.05
N LEU A 20 3.82 5.72 -18.81
CA LEU A 20 3.60 4.97 -17.58
C LEU A 20 2.12 4.63 -17.35
N GLY A 21 1.19 5.38 -17.95
CA GLY A 21 -0.25 5.21 -17.78
C GLY A 21 -0.83 5.91 -16.55
N LEU A 22 -0.05 6.77 -15.89
CA LEU A 22 -0.45 7.46 -14.67
C LEU A 22 -1.68 8.36 -14.88
N ASP A 23 -1.84 8.92 -16.07
CA ASP A 23 -2.97 9.76 -16.48
C ASP A 23 -4.19 8.97 -16.99
N HIS A 24 -4.07 7.65 -17.17
CA HIS A 24 -5.20 6.77 -17.49
C HIS A 24 -6.04 6.39 -16.27
N PHE A 25 -5.75 6.96 -15.11
CA PHE A 25 -6.43 6.67 -13.86
C PHE A 25 -7.91 7.02 -13.93
N LYS A 26 -8.76 6.04 -13.60
CA LYS A 26 -10.21 6.18 -13.48
C LYS A 26 -10.59 6.04 -11.99
N PRO A 27 -10.76 7.15 -11.26
CA PRO A 27 -10.85 7.11 -9.81
C PRO A 27 -12.00 6.27 -9.25
N GLU A 28 -13.14 6.18 -9.96
CA GLU A 28 -14.29 5.38 -9.52
C GLU A 28 -13.93 3.89 -9.39
N GLN A 29 -12.99 3.39 -10.18
CA GLN A 29 -12.53 2.00 -10.13
C GLN A 29 -11.77 1.68 -8.84
N ALA A 30 -11.00 2.64 -8.31
CA ALA A 30 -10.32 2.48 -7.03
C ALA A 30 -11.29 2.38 -5.85
N LEU A 31 -12.51 2.92 -5.99
CA LEU A 31 -13.49 3.06 -4.90
C LEU A 31 -14.61 2.02 -4.94
N THR A 32 -14.66 1.16 -5.96
CA THR A 32 -15.80 0.26 -6.19
C THR A 32 -15.32 -1.17 -6.43
N SER A 33 -16.26 -2.12 -6.42
CA SER A 33 -15.98 -3.56 -6.53
C SER A 33 -16.86 -4.23 -7.59
N HIS A 34 -16.36 -5.33 -8.14
CA HIS A 34 -17.15 -6.28 -8.93
C HIS A 34 -17.94 -7.28 -8.07
N PHE A 35 -17.48 -7.57 -6.85
CA PHE A 35 -17.98 -8.67 -6.02
C PHE A 35 -18.88 -8.21 -4.88
N VAL A 36 -18.59 -7.05 -4.29
CA VAL A 36 -19.32 -6.54 -3.11
C VAL A 36 -19.88 -5.13 -3.37
N SER A 37 -20.81 -4.69 -2.52
CA SER A 37 -21.29 -3.32 -2.59
C SER A 37 -20.18 -2.31 -2.25
N THR A 38 -20.25 -1.10 -2.79
CA THR A 38 -19.33 0.01 -2.45
C THR A 38 -19.25 0.25 -0.94
N LYS A 39 -20.38 0.18 -0.23
CA LYS A 39 -20.41 0.33 1.24
C LYS A 39 -19.67 -0.81 1.94
N THR A 40 -19.86 -2.05 1.50
CA THR A 40 -19.15 -3.21 2.05
C THR A 40 -17.65 -3.08 1.85
N LEU A 41 -17.21 -2.73 0.65
CA LEU A 41 -15.79 -2.48 0.36
C LEU A 41 -15.21 -1.37 1.26
N PHE A 42 -15.97 -0.29 1.49
CA PHE A 42 -15.55 0.78 2.40
C PHE A 42 -15.34 0.27 3.83
N PHE A 43 -16.29 -0.50 4.37
CA PHE A 43 -16.16 -1.04 5.74
C PHE A 43 -14.98 -1.99 5.88
N ILE A 44 -14.73 -2.85 4.89
CA ILE A 44 -13.54 -3.74 4.87
C ILE A 44 -12.26 -2.90 4.92
N ARG A 45 -12.15 -1.87 4.07
CA ARG A 45 -10.98 -0.98 4.04
C ARG A 45 -10.82 -0.19 5.33
N LEU A 46 -11.93 0.26 5.93
CA LEU A 46 -11.91 0.99 7.20
C LEU A 46 -11.39 0.11 8.35
N LEU A 47 -11.83 -1.16 8.39
CA LEU A 47 -11.33 -2.14 9.35
C LEU A 47 -9.82 -2.36 9.17
N TRP A 48 -9.36 -2.58 7.93
CA TRP A 48 -7.94 -2.75 7.64
C TRP A 48 -7.11 -1.51 7.97
N THR A 49 -7.61 -0.32 7.65
CA THR A 49 -6.95 0.95 7.99
C THR A 49 -6.81 1.11 9.50
N THR A 50 -7.85 0.76 10.25
CA THR A 50 -7.84 0.83 11.73
C THR A 50 -6.85 -0.17 12.31
N TYR A 51 -6.84 -1.40 11.79
CA TYR A 51 -5.86 -2.42 12.21
C TYR A 51 -4.43 -1.98 11.92
N MET A 52 -4.14 -1.51 10.70
CA MET A 52 -2.80 -1.03 10.33
C MET A 52 -2.39 0.20 11.12
N THR A 53 -3.33 1.07 11.50
CA THR A 53 -3.05 2.18 12.43
C THR A 53 -2.50 1.62 13.74
N ALA A 54 -3.17 0.63 14.33
CA ALA A 54 -2.71 0.01 15.57
C ALA A 54 -1.33 -0.66 15.41
N VAL A 55 -1.12 -1.44 14.35
CA VAL A 55 0.16 -2.11 14.07
C VAL A 55 1.30 -1.11 13.97
N ILE A 56 1.17 -0.09 13.11
CA ILE A 56 2.24 0.89 12.87
C ILE A 56 2.55 1.67 14.15
N TRP A 57 1.54 2.13 14.90
CA TRP A 57 1.79 2.87 16.13
C TRP A 57 2.40 2.02 17.23
N ILE A 58 1.95 0.77 17.38
CA ILE A 58 2.52 -0.14 18.37
C ILE A 58 3.97 -0.47 18.00
N ASP A 59 4.28 -0.68 16.73
CA ASP A 59 5.64 -0.96 16.25
C ASP A 59 6.58 0.24 16.46
N ILE A 60 6.13 1.46 16.12
CA ILE A 60 6.88 2.69 16.42
C ILE A 60 7.13 2.84 17.93
N ILE A 61 6.11 2.65 18.76
CA ILE A 61 6.26 2.77 20.22
C ILE A 61 7.20 1.69 20.74
N TYR A 62 7.09 0.46 20.24
CA TYR A 62 7.91 -0.66 20.67
C TYR A 62 9.39 -0.47 20.31
N THR A 63 9.68 -0.04 19.07
CA THR A 63 11.04 0.28 18.61
C THR A 63 11.64 1.48 19.34
N LEU A 64 10.84 2.47 19.74
CA LEU A 64 11.28 3.57 20.60
C LEU A 64 11.66 3.08 22.00
N LEU A 65 10.82 2.22 22.61
CA LEU A 65 11.05 1.70 23.96
C LEU A 65 12.24 0.75 24.04
N THR A 66 12.56 0.05 22.95
CA THR A 66 13.69 -0.89 22.86
C THR A 66 14.98 -0.22 22.37
N GLY A 67 14.92 1.05 21.95
CA GLY A 67 16.10 1.80 21.46
C GLY A 67 16.48 1.54 20.00
N GLU A 68 15.67 0.78 19.27
CA GLU A 68 15.92 0.32 17.89
C GLU A 68 15.30 1.23 16.81
N PHE A 69 14.71 2.37 17.19
CA PHE A 69 14.00 3.28 16.26
C PHE A 69 14.85 3.75 15.07
N ARG A 70 16.18 3.80 15.21
CA ARG A 70 17.10 4.16 14.10
C ARG A 70 16.96 3.23 12.89
N HIS A 71 16.56 1.98 13.11
CA HIS A 71 16.42 0.99 12.04
C HIS A 71 15.01 0.95 11.43
N PHE A 72 14.02 1.60 12.06
CA PHE A 72 12.62 1.58 11.63
C PHE A 72 12.41 2.12 10.21
N LEU A 73 13.13 3.17 9.80
CA LEU A 73 13.05 3.68 8.42
C LEU A 73 14.04 3.02 7.46
N VAL A 74 14.90 2.13 7.98
CA VAL A 74 15.89 1.40 7.20
C VAL A 74 15.32 0.09 6.70
N TYR A 75 14.45 -0.58 7.45
CA TYR A 75 13.87 -1.84 7.02
C TYR A 75 12.81 -1.67 5.93
N PHE A 76 12.97 -2.41 4.84
CA PHE A 76 12.04 -2.39 3.71
C PHE A 76 10.61 -2.79 4.12
N THR A 77 10.49 -3.71 5.08
CA THR A 77 9.21 -4.18 5.59
C THR A 77 8.41 -3.05 6.25
N ASP A 78 9.09 -2.20 7.03
CA ASP A 78 8.47 -1.07 7.72
C ASP A 78 8.03 -0.02 6.71
N LEU A 79 8.89 0.33 5.75
CA LEU A 79 8.55 1.24 4.64
C LEU A 79 7.37 0.72 3.79
N THR A 80 7.34 -0.59 3.51
CA THR A 80 6.25 -1.24 2.77
C THR A 80 4.93 -1.16 3.54
N SER A 81 4.99 -1.37 4.86
CA SER A 81 3.82 -1.31 5.75
C SER A 81 3.30 0.11 5.92
N ILE A 82 4.19 1.11 6.01
CA ILE A 82 3.83 2.54 5.99
C ILE A 82 3.18 2.89 4.64
N GLY A 83 3.73 2.41 3.53
CA GLY A 83 3.15 2.63 2.19
C GLY A 83 1.74 2.05 2.06
N LEU A 84 1.52 0.82 2.55
CA LEU A 84 0.20 0.20 2.59
C LEU A 84 -0.77 1.00 3.46
N TYR A 85 -0.33 1.42 4.65
CA TYR A 85 -1.14 2.23 5.55
C TYR A 85 -1.54 3.57 4.90
N ALA A 86 -0.59 4.28 4.28
CA ALA A 86 -0.84 5.52 3.57
C ALA A 86 -1.84 5.33 2.42
N TYR A 87 -1.73 4.23 1.66
CA TYR A 87 -2.67 3.87 0.61
C TYR A 87 -4.08 3.63 1.17
N LEU A 88 -4.19 2.81 2.21
CA LEU A 88 -5.47 2.46 2.83
C LEU A 88 -6.17 3.70 3.39
N MET A 89 -5.44 4.54 4.14
CA MET A 89 -5.94 5.80 4.69
C MET A 89 -6.44 6.73 3.59
N THR A 90 -5.61 6.98 2.58
CA THR A 90 -5.97 7.85 1.43
C THR A 90 -7.20 7.31 0.72
N THR A 91 -7.23 6.00 0.44
CA THR A 91 -8.36 5.33 -0.19
C THR A 91 -9.62 5.48 0.66
N CYS A 92 -9.56 5.27 1.98
CA CYS A 92 -10.69 5.45 2.88
C CYS A 92 -11.24 6.87 2.87
N ILE A 93 -10.38 7.90 2.88
CA ILE A 93 -10.80 9.31 2.83
C ILE A 93 -11.55 9.60 1.52
N HIS A 94 -10.98 9.21 0.37
CA HIS A 94 -11.64 9.41 -0.93
C HIS A 94 -12.92 8.58 -1.06
N HIS A 95 -12.93 7.36 -0.52
CA HIS A 95 -14.09 6.47 -0.53
C HIS A 95 -15.24 7.04 0.31
N ALA A 96 -14.96 7.59 1.49
CA ALA A 96 -15.97 8.25 2.32
C ALA A 96 -16.63 9.43 1.58
N LYS A 97 -15.83 10.26 0.91
CA LYS A 97 -16.34 11.38 0.08
C LYS A 97 -17.16 10.87 -1.11
N TYR A 98 -16.75 9.77 -1.74
CA TYR A 98 -17.51 9.14 -2.83
C TYR A 98 -18.84 8.55 -2.35
N LEU A 99 -18.91 8.00 -1.14
CA LEU A 99 -20.17 7.51 -0.59
C LEU A 99 -21.21 8.62 -0.40
N GLN A 100 -20.78 9.87 -0.17
CA GLN A 100 -21.64 11.04 -0.04
C GLN A 100 -22.07 11.62 -1.39
N SER A 101 -21.11 11.84 -2.29
CA SER A 101 -21.34 12.53 -3.58
C SER A 101 -21.77 11.61 -4.73
N LYS A 102 -21.49 10.30 -4.64
CA LYS A 102 -21.66 9.31 -5.72
C LYS A 102 -20.90 9.63 -7.00
N ARG A 103 -19.91 10.53 -6.92
CA ARG A 103 -18.97 10.88 -7.98
C ARG A 103 -17.59 11.01 -7.35
N PRO A 104 -16.50 10.59 -7.99
CA PRO A 104 -15.17 10.63 -7.36
C PRO A 104 -14.56 12.04 -7.40
N ASP A 105 -15.34 13.07 -7.07
CA ASP A 105 -14.94 14.49 -7.16
C ASP A 105 -13.68 14.80 -6.36
N SER A 106 -13.45 14.08 -5.26
CA SER A 106 -12.23 14.23 -4.45
C SER A 106 -10.94 13.88 -5.20
N PHE A 107 -10.99 12.98 -6.18
CA PHE A 107 -9.87 12.67 -7.08
C PHE A 107 -9.88 13.56 -8.33
N LEU A 108 -11.06 13.92 -8.83
CA LEU A 108 -11.19 14.75 -10.04
C LEU A 108 -10.79 16.21 -9.80
N ASN A 109 -11.03 16.74 -8.60
CA ASN A 109 -10.78 18.14 -8.26
C ASN A 109 -9.44 18.35 -7.52
N GLN A 110 -8.59 17.34 -7.40
CA GLN A 110 -7.26 17.48 -6.80
C GLN A 110 -6.17 17.63 -7.85
N ALA A 111 -4.99 18.08 -7.42
CA ALA A 111 -3.83 18.20 -8.29
C ALA A 111 -3.48 16.83 -8.92
N ALA A 112 -3.22 16.82 -10.23
CA ALA A 112 -2.94 15.60 -10.98
C ALA A 112 -1.75 14.80 -10.41
N VAL A 113 -0.74 15.49 -9.88
CA VAL A 113 0.42 14.86 -9.23
C VAL A 113 0.00 13.97 -8.06
N LEU A 114 -1.00 14.35 -7.27
CA LEU A 114 -1.50 13.52 -6.17
C LEU A 114 -2.19 12.26 -6.68
N ASN A 115 -2.90 12.34 -7.82
CA ASN A 115 -3.44 11.16 -8.49
C ASN A 115 -2.32 10.23 -8.97
N TYR A 116 -1.26 10.78 -9.56
CA TYR A 116 -0.12 10.00 -10.02
C TYR A 116 0.59 9.30 -8.86
N LEU A 117 0.80 10.00 -7.75
CA LEU A 117 1.36 9.42 -6.52
C LEU A 117 0.45 8.34 -5.95
N TYR A 118 -0.88 8.52 -5.98
CA TYR A 118 -1.83 7.50 -5.53
C TYR A 118 -1.74 6.22 -6.39
N VAL A 119 -1.73 6.37 -7.72
CA VAL A 119 -1.56 5.24 -8.64
C VAL A 119 -0.21 4.57 -8.42
N TYR A 120 0.84 5.36 -8.27
CA TYR A 120 2.18 4.84 -8.01
C TYR A 120 2.22 4.04 -6.69
N LEU A 121 1.65 4.60 -5.63
CA LEU A 121 1.55 3.96 -4.32
C LEU A 121 0.79 2.63 -4.43
N TYR A 122 -0.33 2.59 -5.16
CA TYR A 122 -1.05 1.34 -5.45
C TYR A 122 -0.13 0.27 -6.08
N HIS A 123 0.71 0.64 -7.05
CA HIS A 123 1.62 -0.31 -7.70
C HIS A 123 2.77 -0.76 -6.79
N THR A 124 3.23 0.11 -5.88
CA THR A 124 4.21 -0.30 -4.87
C THR A 124 3.61 -1.29 -3.88
N ILE A 125 2.37 -1.08 -3.41
CA ILE A 125 1.78 -1.97 -2.40
C ILE A 125 1.52 -3.37 -2.97
N ILE A 126 1.05 -3.49 -4.21
CA ILE A 126 0.78 -4.80 -4.83
C ILE A 126 2.08 -5.59 -5.03
N THR A 127 3.20 -4.89 -5.29
CA THR A 127 4.47 -5.53 -5.56
C THR A 127 5.20 -5.88 -4.28
N TYR A 128 5.32 -4.91 -3.36
CA TYR A 128 6.15 -5.06 -2.17
C TYR A 128 5.50 -5.93 -1.12
N ASN A 129 4.17 -5.91 -0.97
CA ASN A 129 3.46 -6.83 -0.07
C ASN A 129 3.33 -8.27 -0.63
N ILE A 130 3.92 -8.56 -1.80
CA ILE A 130 4.22 -9.92 -2.26
C ILE A 130 5.70 -10.23 -2.00
N LEU A 131 6.58 -9.27 -2.26
CA LEU A 131 8.02 -9.46 -2.12
C LEU A 131 8.45 -9.65 -0.66
N THR A 132 8.01 -8.79 0.26
CA THR A 132 8.42 -8.85 1.67
C THR A 132 8.02 -10.16 2.35
N PRO A 133 6.80 -10.69 2.19
CA PRO A 133 6.42 -11.93 2.85
C PRO A 133 7.12 -13.13 2.20
N VAL A 134 7.29 -13.16 0.87
CA VAL A 134 8.02 -14.24 0.20
C VAL A 134 9.44 -14.34 0.74
N VAL A 135 10.16 -13.22 0.85
CA VAL A 135 11.53 -13.21 1.40
C VAL A 135 11.52 -13.64 2.87
N PHE A 136 10.61 -13.09 3.68
CA PHE A 136 10.53 -13.44 5.10
C PHE A 136 10.22 -14.92 5.33
N TRP A 137 9.20 -15.46 4.67
CA TRP A 137 8.78 -16.85 4.85
C TRP A 137 9.77 -17.85 4.25
N ALA A 138 10.46 -17.49 3.17
CA ALA A 138 11.47 -18.34 2.57
C ALA A 138 12.78 -18.38 3.36
N LEU A 139 13.20 -17.25 3.97
CA LEU A 139 14.55 -17.10 4.52
C LEU A 139 14.61 -16.88 6.03
N LEU A 140 13.63 -16.21 6.62
CA LEU A 140 13.73 -15.66 7.98
C LEU A 140 12.75 -16.27 8.97
N ALA A 141 11.62 -16.80 8.51
CA ALA A 141 10.54 -17.25 9.39
C ALA A 141 10.97 -18.38 10.34
N LYS A 142 11.81 -19.32 9.86
CA LYS A 142 12.35 -20.41 10.68
C LYS A 142 13.07 -19.87 11.93
N GLU A 143 14.08 -19.06 11.71
CA GLU A 143 14.91 -18.49 12.76
C GLU A 143 14.09 -17.54 13.65
N ARG A 144 13.34 -16.62 13.05
CA ARG A 144 12.65 -15.54 13.78
C ARG A 144 11.40 -16.00 14.51
N LEU A 145 10.54 -16.79 13.89
CA LEU A 145 9.24 -17.13 14.51
C LEU A 145 9.29 -18.44 15.29
N PHE A 146 10.04 -19.44 14.81
CA PHE A 146 9.98 -20.78 15.38
C PHE A 146 11.12 -21.10 16.35
N GLU A 147 12.28 -20.44 16.21
CA GLU A 147 13.47 -20.75 17.01
C GLU A 147 13.80 -19.65 18.05
N ALA A 148 13.58 -18.37 17.72
CA ALA A 148 14.01 -17.24 18.54
C ALA A 148 13.19 -16.98 19.82
N HIS A 149 12.11 -17.73 20.10
CA HIS A 149 11.25 -17.53 21.28
C HIS A 149 10.87 -16.06 21.52
N LEU A 150 10.44 -15.37 20.45
CA LEU A 150 10.16 -13.94 20.50
C LEU A 150 9.09 -13.59 21.54
N PRO A 151 9.20 -12.42 22.21
CA PRO A 151 8.09 -11.85 22.94
C PRO A 151 6.81 -11.80 22.09
N VAL A 152 5.66 -12.00 22.73
CA VAL A 152 4.35 -12.07 22.06
C VAL A 152 4.11 -10.85 21.16
N ILE A 153 4.56 -9.67 21.59
CA ILE A 153 4.41 -8.43 20.83
C ILE A 153 5.22 -8.42 19.53
N GLU A 154 6.48 -8.86 19.57
CA GLU A 154 7.34 -8.95 18.38
C GLU A 154 6.80 -9.98 17.40
N CYS A 155 6.34 -11.12 17.90
CA CYS A 155 5.69 -12.14 17.08
C CYS A 155 4.44 -11.58 16.37
N TRP A 156 3.58 -10.85 17.11
CA TRP A 156 2.39 -10.21 16.54
C TRP A 156 2.72 -9.13 15.51
N ILE A 157 3.72 -8.27 15.77
CA ILE A 157 4.21 -7.28 14.80
C ILE A 157 4.73 -7.99 13.55
N SER A 158 5.60 -8.99 13.71
CA SER A 158 6.19 -9.74 12.60
C SER A 158 5.13 -10.41 11.72
N ILE A 159 4.13 -11.07 12.32
CA ILE A 159 3.03 -11.67 11.57
C ILE A 159 2.21 -10.60 10.86
N SER A 160 1.97 -9.46 11.52
CA SER A 160 1.20 -8.35 10.95
C SER A 160 1.88 -7.77 9.71
N LEU A 161 3.17 -7.42 9.81
CA LEU A 161 3.92 -6.75 8.74
C LEU A 161 4.19 -7.64 7.52
N HIS A 162 4.07 -8.97 7.66
CA HIS A 162 4.31 -9.92 6.57
C HIS A 162 3.04 -10.64 6.10
N ALA A 163 2.36 -11.39 6.97
CA ALA A 163 1.22 -12.21 6.57
C ALA A 163 -0.05 -11.38 6.40
N VAL A 164 -0.32 -10.47 7.34
CA VAL A 164 -1.58 -9.69 7.32
C VAL A 164 -1.54 -8.64 6.22
N THR A 165 -0.41 -7.95 6.02
CA THR A 165 -0.22 -7.00 4.90
C THR A 165 -0.36 -7.68 3.53
N MET A 166 0.17 -8.91 3.37
CA MET A 166 -0.06 -9.73 2.17
C MET A 166 -1.55 -10.00 1.95
N MET A 167 -2.25 -10.44 3.00
CA MET A 167 -3.69 -10.70 2.94
C MET A 167 -4.48 -9.45 2.54
N MET A 168 -4.16 -8.29 3.14
CA MET A 168 -4.80 -7.02 2.79
C MET A 168 -4.59 -6.66 1.32
N MET A 169 -3.38 -6.84 0.81
CA MET A 169 -3.06 -6.59 -0.59
C MET A 169 -3.84 -7.53 -1.52
N VAL A 170 -3.92 -8.83 -1.21
CA VAL A 170 -4.72 -9.80 -1.98
C VAL A 170 -6.18 -9.37 -2.02
N MET A 171 -6.73 -8.99 -0.86
CA MET A 171 -8.11 -8.51 -0.75
C MET A 171 -8.34 -7.22 -1.57
N GLU A 172 -7.37 -6.30 -1.59
CA GLU A 172 -7.46 -5.09 -2.42
C GLU A 172 -7.48 -5.41 -3.91
N ILE A 173 -6.61 -6.32 -4.39
CA ILE A 173 -6.60 -6.73 -5.81
C ILE A 173 -7.90 -7.45 -6.17
N MET A 174 -8.36 -8.37 -5.33
CA MET A 174 -9.56 -9.16 -5.63
C MET A 174 -10.84 -8.33 -5.56
N LEU A 175 -10.97 -7.44 -4.57
CA LEU A 175 -12.21 -6.71 -4.36
C LEU A 175 -12.27 -5.37 -5.12
N SER A 176 -11.16 -4.71 -5.41
CA SER A 176 -11.17 -3.44 -6.15
C SER A 176 -11.36 -3.65 -7.66
N ARG A 177 -11.91 -2.65 -8.35
CA ARG A 177 -11.90 -2.59 -9.83
C ARG A 177 -10.64 -1.91 -10.40
N MET A 178 -9.70 -1.51 -9.55
CA MET A 178 -8.50 -0.79 -9.98
C MET A 178 -7.66 -1.64 -10.94
N VAL A 179 -7.24 -1.04 -12.06
CA VAL A 179 -6.48 -1.73 -13.10
C VAL A 179 -4.99 -1.66 -12.80
N ILE A 180 -4.34 -2.83 -12.85
CA ILE A 180 -2.87 -2.95 -12.76
C ILE A 180 -2.26 -2.55 -14.10
N GLN A 181 -1.38 -1.55 -14.06
CA GLN A 181 -0.66 -1.04 -15.22
C GLN A 181 0.73 -1.68 -15.28
N ILE A 182 0.93 -2.65 -16.18
CA ILE A 182 2.18 -3.44 -16.23
C ILE A 182 3.44 -2.58 -16.39
N ARG A 183 3.34 -1.40 -17.03
CA ARG A 183 4.47 -0.49 -17.28
C ARG A 183 5.01 0.14 -16.00
N MET A 184 4.18 0.24 -14.96
CA MET A 184 4.59 0.73 -13.64
C MET A 184 5.64 -0.16 -12.96
N ILE A 185 5.81 -1.40 -13.42
CA ILE A 185 6.83 -2.32 -12.91
C ILE A 185 8.23 -1.72 -12.98
N LEU A 186 8.55 -0.93 -14.02
CA LEU A 186 9.88 -0.31 -14.13
C LEU A 186 10.11 0.74 -13.06
N LEU A 187 9.10 1.56 -12.76
CA LEU A 187 9.19 2.60 -11.73
C LEU A 187 9.27 2.00 -10.33
N VAL A 188 8.46 0.97 -10.07
CA VAL A 188 8.48 0.20 -8.82
C VAL A 188 9.84 -0.50 -8.66
N PHE A 189 10.33 -1.20 -9.69
CA PHE A 189 11.64 -1.83 -9.65
C PHE A 189 12.77 -0.82 -9.43
N GLY A 190 12.73 0.33 -10.11
CA GLY A 190 13.68 1.42 -9.88
C GLY A 190 13.71 1.89 -8.42
N THR A 191 12.57 1.91 -7.75
CA THR A 191 12.49 2.29 -6.33
C THR A 191 13.10 1.26 -5.40
N VAL A 192 12.98 -0.03 -5.71
CA VAL A 192 13.73 -1.07 -4.99
C VAL A 192 15.23 -0.88 -5.16
N LEU A 193 15.71 -0.57 -6.38
CA LEU A 193 17.13 -0.30 -6.60
C LEU A 193 17.63 0.91 -5.80
N LEU A 194 16.84 1.99 -5.75
CA LEU A 194 17.16 3.16 -4.93
C LEU A 194 17.20 2.82 -3.44
N TYR A 195 16.26 2.01 -2.96
CA TYR A 195 16.27 1.50 -1.59
C TYR A 195 17.52 0.66 -1.31
N LEU A 196 17.89 -0.26 -2.21
CA LEU A 196 19.11 -1.06 -2.07
C LEU A 196 20.37 -0.19 -2.03
N GLY A 197 20.43 0.86 -2.84
CA GLY A 197 21.50 1.86 -2.80
C GLY A 197 21.55 2.59 -1.45
N MET A 198 20.39 2.99 -0.91
CA MET A 198 20.30 3.63 0.41
C MET A 198 20.78 2.68 1.52
N VAL A 199 20.32 1.43 1.53
CA VAL A 199 20.76 0.40 2.49
C VAL A 199 22.27 0.19 2.40
N PHE A 200 22.83 0.11 1.18
CA PHE A 200 24.27 -0.04 1.00
C PHE A 200 25.04 1.13 1.64
N ILE A 201 24.56 2.36 1.47
CA ILE A 201 25.19 3.52 2.11
C ILE A 201 25.10 3.44 3.64
N VAL A 202 23.94 3.07 4.18
CA VAL A 202 23.71 3.00 5.64
C VAL A 202 24.56 1.92 6.32
N PHE A 203 24.80 0.78 5.65
CA PHE A 203 25.53 -0.35 6.24
C PHE A 203 26.99 -0.49 5.78
N ALA A 204 27.42 0.23 4.74
CA ALA A 204 28.83 0.28 4.33
C ALA A 204 29.63 1.41 5.01
N MET A 205 28.94 2.36 5.66
CA MET A 205 29.52 3.40 6.52
C MET A 205 29.54 2.96 7.98
#